data_AF-H8WXX8-F1
#
_entry.id   AF-H8WXX8-F1
#
_cell.length_a   1.000
_cell.length_b   1.000
_cell.length_c   1.000
_cell.angle_alpha   90.00
_cell.angle_beta   90.00
_cell.angle_gamma   90.00
#
_symmetry.space_group_name_H-M   'P 1'
#
loop_
_entity.id
_entity.type
_entity.pdbx_description
1 polymer ?
#
loop_
_entity_poly.entity_id
_entity_poly.type
_entity_poly.pdbx_seq_one_letter_code
_entity_poly.pdbx_strand_id
1 'polypeptide(L)' 'MVSAHNNPWAKRDAWRYEGQFSRLNRFRNAFPGLGIAIVAFTAYVGFEKLVLKKGGDEHGHEHEEHH' A
#
# COMPACT_ATOMS: atom_id res chain seq x y z
N MET A 1 34.32 22.81 2.75
CA MET A 1 33.12 22.08 2.30
C MET A 1 32.69 22.67 0.96
N VAL A 2 32.91 21.96 -0.16
CA VAL A 2 32.41 22.41 -1.47
C VAL A 2 30.88 22.30 -1.42
N SER A 3 30.19 23.43 -1.52
CA SER A 3 28.74 23.47 -1.59
C SER A 3 28.28 22.73 -2.85
N ALA A 4 27.28 21.85 -2.72
CA ALA A 4 26.70 21.07 -3.82
C ALA A 4 26.21 21.93 -5.02
N HIS A 5 26.12 23.25 -4.81
CA HIS A 5 25.73 24.25 -5.81
C HIS A 5 26.72 24.43 -6.98
N ASN A 6 28.00 24.08 -6.82
CA ASN A 6 29.04 24.29 -7.85
C ASN A 6 29.57 22.98 -8.44
N ASN A 7 28.69 22.00 -8.68
CA ASN A 7 29.08 20.82 -9.45
C ASN A 7 28.89 21.09 -10.96
N PRO A 8 29.96 21.35 -11.75
CA PRO A 8 29.86 21.61 -13.19
C PRO A 8 29.33 20.40 -13.97
N TRP A 9 29.38 19.20 -13.39
CA TRP A 9 28.89 17.96 -13.97
C TRP A 9 27.46 17.61 -13.54
N ALA A 10 26.78 18.44 -12.75
CA ALA A 10 25.43 18.15 -12.25
C ALA A 10 24.45 17.86 -13.40
N LYS A 11 24.52 18.63 -14.49
CA LYS A 11 23.68 18.42 -15.69
C LYS A 11 24.01 17.11 -16.40
N ARG A 12 25.28 16.69 -16.39
CA ARG A 12 25.72 15.40 -16.95
C ARG A 12 25.26 14.23 -16.08
N ASP A 13 25.21 14.40 -14.76
CA ASP A 13 24.82 13.33 -13.83
C ASP A 13 23.30 13.26 -13.59
N ALA A 14 22.53 14.23 -14.09
CA ALA A 14 21.08 14.32 -13.92
C ALA A 14 20.32 13.07 -14.39
N TRP A 15 20.75 12.43 -15.49
CA TRP A 15 20.07 11.23 -16.03
C TRP A 15 20.00 10.06 -15.03
N ARG A 16 20.88 10.03 -14.02
CA ARG A 16 20.90 8.97 -12.99
C ARG A 16 19.75 9.07 -11.99
N TYR A 17 19.12 10.23 -11.90
CA TYR A 17 18.08 10.53 -10.91
C TYR A 17 16.76 10.97 -11.56
N GLU A 18 16.76 11.14 -12.87
CA GLU A 18 15.58 11.53 -13.65
C GLU A 18 14.89 10.31 -14.30
N GLY A 19 13.60 10.47 -14.63
CA GLY A 19 12.82 9.45 -15.32
C GLY A 19 12.65 8.15 -14.54
N GLN A 20 13.02 7.02 -15.16
CA GLN A 20 12.88 5.67 -14.58
C GLN A 20 13.66 5.46 -13.27
N PHE A 21 14.74 6.22 -13.07
CA PHE A 21 15.60 6.12 -11.89
C PHE A 21 15.24 7.11 -10.79
N SER A 22 14.16 7.87 -10.97
CA SER A 22 13.65 8.81 -9.98
C SER A 22 13.25 8.09 -8.69
N ARG A 23 13.29 8.82 -7.57
CA ARG A 23 12.99 8.27 -6.24
C ARG A 23 11.61 7.60 -6.21
N LEU A 24 10.61 8.25 -6.79
CA LEU A 24 9.23 7.75 -6.82
C LEU A 24 9.09 6.50 -7.70
N ASN A 25 9.76 6.44 -8.84
CA ASN A 25 9.72 5.27 -9.71
C ASN A 25 10.33 4.02 -9.06
N ARG A 26 11.34 4.18 -8.18
CA ARG A 26 11.89 3.06 -7.40
C ARG A 26 10.88 2.47 -6.42
N PHE A 27 10.05 3.30 -5.79
CA PHE A 27 9.02 2.84 -4.85
C PHE A 27 7.76 2.31 -5.51
N ARG A 28 7.51 2.67 -6.78
CA ARG A 28 6.29 2.27 -7.50
C ARG A 28 6.12 0.76 -7.63
N ASN A 29 7.22 0.00 -7.61
CA ASN A 29 7.24 -1.46 -7.65
C ASN A 29 7.58 -2.11 -6.30
N ALA A 30 7.62 -1.35 -5.20
CA ALA A 30 7.97 -1.90 -3.89
C ALA A 30 6.92 -2.89 -3.37
N PHE A 31 5.65 -2.72 -3.76
CA PHE A 31 4.55 -3.61 -3.36
C PHE A 31 3.70 -4.03 -4.57
N PRO A 32 4.21 -4.97 -5.39
CA PRO A 32 3.44 -5.50 -6.50
C PRO A 32 2.17 -6.16 -5.96
N GLY A 33 1.00 -5.72 -6.43
CA GLY A 33 -0.28 -6.31 -6.06
C GLY A 33 -0.94 -5.75 -4.80
N LEU A 34 -0.38 -4.74 -4.12
CA LEU A 34 -1.01 -4.12 -2.94
C LEU A 34 -2.44 -3.62 -3.23
N GLY A 35 -2.65 -3.03 -4.40
CA GLY A 35 -3.98 -2.57 -4.80
C GLY A 35 -5.00 -3.70 -4.91
N ILE A 36 -4.59 -4.85 -5.47
CA ILE A 36 -5.45 -6.03 -5.60
C ILE A 36 -5.73 -6.63 -4.21
N ALA A 37 -4.70 -6.71 -3.36
CA ALA A 37 -4.84 -7.21 -1.99
C ALA A 37 -5.82 -6.37 -1.18
N ILE A 38 -5.73 -5.04 -1.25
CA ILE A 38 -6.67 -4.13 -0.59
C ILE A 38 -8.10 -4.37 -1.09
N VAL A 39 -8.30 -4.42 -2.42
CA VAL A 39 -9.63 -4.66 -3.00
C VAL A 39 -10.21 -6.00 -2.55
N ALA A 40 -9.42 -7.08 -2.63
CA ALA A 40 -9.85 -8.41 -2.20
C ALA A 40 -10.20 -8.45 -0.71
N PHE A 41 -9.37 -7.84 0.13
CA PHE A 41 -9.60 -7.77 1.57
C PHE A 41 -10.85 -6.96 1.90
N THR A 42 -11.03 -5.79 1.30
CA THR A 42 -12.23 -4.97 1.51
C THR A 42 -13.49 -5.67 1.01
N ALA A 43 -13.43 -6.38 -0.12
CA ALA A 43 -14.54 -7.19 -0.61
C ALA A 43 -14.90 -8.31 0.36
N TYR A 44 -13.91 -9.01 0.92
CA TYR A 44 -14.11 -10.06 1.92
C TYR A 44 -14.79 -9.53 3.19
N VAL A 45 -14.23 -8.48 3.79
CA VAL A 45 -14.79 -7.86 5.00
C VAL A 45 -16.17 -7.27 4.74
N GLY A 46 -16.37 -6.60 3.59
CA GLY A 46 -17.66 -6.06 3.18
C GLY A 46 -18.71 -7.15 2.99
N PHE A 47 -18.33 -8.29 2.40
CA PHE A 47 -19.21 -9.45 2.24
C PHE A 47 -19.65 -10.01 3.60
N GLU A 48 -18.72 -10.21 4.54
CA GLU A 48 -19.06 -10.62 5.92
C GLU A 48 -20.00 -9.62 6.62
N LYS A 49 -19.72 -8.32 6.49
CA LYS A 49 -20.46 -7.30 7.24
C LYS A 49 -21.80 -6.92 6.62
N LEU A 50 -22.00 -7.08 5.31
CA LEU A 50 -23.20 -6.62 4.61
C LEU A 50 -24.08 -7.75 4.09
N VAL A 51 -23.50 -8.89 3.71
CA VAL A 51 -24.26 -10.01 3.15
C VAL A 51 -24.59 -11.02 4.25
N LEU A 52 -23.59 -11.49 4.99
CA LEU A 52 -23.79 -12.45 6.09
C LEU A 52 -24.60 -11.84 7.25
N LYS A 53 -24.34 -10.58 7.62
CA LYS A 53 -25.10 -9.87 8.67
C LYS A 53 -26.55 -9.55 8.29
N LYS A 54 -26.88 -9.48 7.00
CA LYS A 54 -28.24 -9.12 6.53
C LYS A 54 -29.12 -10.36 6.26
N GLY A 55 -28.51 -11.55 6.25
CA GLY A 55 -29.22 -12.84 6.15
C GLY A 55 -29.38 -13.58 7.49
N GLY A 56 -28.88 -13.03 8.60
CA GLY A 56 -28.93 -13.63 9.93
C GLY A 56 -29.33 -12.62 10.98
N ASP A 57 -30.63 -12.29 11.03
CA ASP A 57 -31.25 -12.07 12.34
C ASP A 57 -31.25 -13.43 13.06
N GLU A 58 -30.81 -13.44 14.32
CA GLU A 58 -30.83 -14.55 15.30
C GLU A 58 -29.54 -15.38 15.51
N HIS A 59 -28.98 -15.22 16.73
CA HIS A 59 -28.06 -16.08 17.49
C HIS A 59 -26.58 -16.23 17.07
N GLY A 60 -25.73 -15.35 17.61
CA GLY A 60 -24.31 -15.63 17.82
C GLY A 60 -23.91 -15.25 19.24
N HIS A 61 -24.04 -16.21 20.16
CA HIS A 61 -23.66 -16.08 21.56
C HIS A 61 -22.19 -15.64 21.71
N GLU A 62 -22.04 -14.48 22.32
CA GLU A 62 -20.97 -14.14 23.25
C GLU A 62 -20.65 -15.34 24.14
N HIS A 63 -19.48 -15.94 23.92
CA HIS A 63 -18.82 -16.79 24.92
C HIS A 63 -17.63 -16.01 25.45
N GLU A 64 -17.88 -15.44 26.62
CA GLU A 64 -16.88 -15.06 27.61
C GLU A 64 -15.91 -16.22 27.91
N GLU A 65 -14.66 -15.83 28.14
CA GLU A 65 -13.67 -16.39 29.09
C GLU A 65 -13.96 -17.78 29.68
N HIS A 66 -13.02 -18.74 29.54
CA HIS A 66 -12.62 -19.67 30.61
C HIS A 66 -11.42 -20.54 30.14
N HIS A 67 -10.28 -20.39 30.85
CA HIS A 67 -9.02 -21.17 30.85
C HIS A 67 -7.92 -20.86 29.82
#